data_AF-A0A7S3NCB1-F1
#
_entry.id   AF-A0A7S3NCB1-F1
#
_cell.length_a   1.000
_cell.length_b   1.000
_cell.length_c   1.000
_cell.angle_alpha   90.00
_cell.angle_beta   90.00
_cell.angle_gamma   90.00
#
_symmetry.space_group_name_H-M   'P 1'
#
loop_
_entity.id
_entity.type
_entity.pdbx_description
1 polymer ?
#
loop_
_entity_poly.entity_id
_entity_poly.type
_entity_poly.pdbx_seq_one_letter_code
_entity_poly.pdbx_strand_id
1 'polypeptide(L)'
;AILGSILYAGFFVVNRVIIMKVPGFVIIMFNSVISFVLSIILLHLTSNTELSELLSAHPRHGILGLFSTEHFLNTVFLTAPIGFGSVCGYTICVKYFKPHIVGNVFLIEPVISQLVCYFAGQDELPGLFTYVGALLILPGIFIVARGSFLLTREQEQTRRIKAASEKLV
;
A
#
# COMPACT_ATOMS: atom_id res chain seq x y z
N ALA A 1 14.04 9.39 -1.06
CA ALA A 1 13.04 9.13 0.00
C ALA A 1 11.87 10.12 -0.05
N ILE A 2 12.10 11.42 0.22
CA ILE A 2 11.02 12.43 0.34
C ILE A 2 10.11 12.49 -0.91
N LEU A 3 10.69 12.56 -2.11
CA LEU A 3 9.92 12.59 -3.36
C LEU A 3 9.03 11.35 -3.51
N GLY A 4 9.55 10.17 -3.15
CA GLY A 4 8.79 8.92 -3.17
C GLY A 4 7.59 8.96 -2.22
N SER A 5 7.76 9.49 -1.01
CA SER A 5 6.67 9.65 -0.04
C SER A 5 5.59 10.63 -0.53
N ILE A 6 5.98 11.72 -1.19
CA ILE A 6 5.03 12.69 -1.78
C ILE A 6 4.23 12.04 -2.91
N LEU A 7 4.91 11.33 -3.82
CA LEU A 7 4.26 10.63 -4.94
C LEU A 7 3.32 9.52 -4.43
N TYR A 8 3.75 8.78 -3.41
CA TYR A 8 2.94 7.74 -2.78
C TYR A 8 1.69 8.33 -2.10
N ALA A 9 1.82 9.42 -1.35
CA ALA A 9 0.67 10.12 -0.77
C ALA A 9 -0.30 10.62 -1.85
N GLY A 10 0.23 11.19 -2.94
CA GLY A 10 -0.56 11.60 -4.10
C GLY A 10 -1.31 10.44 -4.74
N PHE A 11 -0.65 9.30 -4.92
CA PHE A 11 -1.26 8.07 -5.42
C PHE A 11 -2.45 7.65 -4.55
N PHE A 12 -2.31 7.65 -3.22
CA PHE A 12 -3.41 7.32 -2.30
C PHE A 12 -4.62 8.23 -2.46
N VAL A 13 -4.41 9.53 -2.61
CA VAL A 13 -5.49 10.51 -2.78
C VAL A 13 -6.20 10.32 -4.12
N VAL A 14 -5.44 10.19 -5.21
CA VAL A 14 -5.99 10.01 -6.57
C VAL A 14 -6.73 8.67 -6.66
N ASN A 15 -6.12 7.59 -6.17
CA ASN A 15 -6.69 6.26 -6.22
C ASN A 15 -8.00 6.17 -5.42
N ARG A 16 -8.12 6.92 -4.32
CA ARG A 16 -9.39 7.06 -3.58
C ARG A 16 -10.49 7.74 -4.41
N VAL A 17 -10.17 8.73 -5.24
CA VAL A 17 -11.17 9.37 -6.09
C VAL A 17 -11.66 8.39 -7.17
N ILE A 18 -10.77 7.54 -7.68
CA ILE A 18 -11.07 6.57 -8.73
C ILE A 18 -11.86 5.38 -8.17
N ILE A 19 -11.51 4.86 -7.00
CA ILE A 19 -12.17 3.70 -6.37
C ILE A 19 -13.63 3.93 -5.97
N MET A 20 -14.01 5.20 -5.79
CA MET A 20 -15.40 5.57 -5.55
C MET A 20 -16.24 5.59 -6.84
N LYS A 21 -15.60 5.59 -8.02
CA LYS A 21 -16.25 5.68 -9.34
C LYS A 21 -16.24 4.36 -10.12
N VAL A 22 -15.27 3.49 -9.88
CA VAL A 22 -15.00 2.28 -10.67
C VAL A 22 -14.99 1.05 -9.76
N PRO A 23 -15.44 -0.14 -10.22
CA PRO A 23 -15.32 -1.38 -9.43
C PRO A 23 -13.88 -1.66 -8.99
N GLY A 24 -13.71 -2.10 -7.74
CA GLY A 24 -12.39 -2.29 -7.13
C GLY A 24 -11.47 -3.26 -7.89
N PHE A 25 -12.04 -4.32 -8.49
CA PHE A 25 -11.25 -5.30 -9.25
C PHE A 25 -10.57 -4.68 -10.49
N VAL A 26 -11.23 -3.73 -11.16
CA VAL A 26 -10.69 -3.04 -12.36
C VAL A 26 -9.47 -2.22 -11.96
N ILE A 27 -9.55 -1.53 -10.82
CA ILE A 27 -8.45 -0.72 -10.30
C ILE A 27 -7.27 -1.60 -9.88
N ILE A 28 -7.55 -2.75 -9.25
CA ILE A 28 -6.50 -3.72 -8.88
C ILE A 28 -5.76 -4.20 -10.14
N MET A 29 -6.50 -4.60 -11.18
CA MET A 29 -5.92 -5.04 -12.45
C MET A 29 -5.10 -3.91 -13.10
N PHE A 30 -5.66 -2.71 -13.19
CA PHE A 30 -5.01 -1.57 -13.81
C PHE A 30 -3.74 -1.15 -13.07
N ASN A 31 -3.80 -1.05 -11.74
CA ASN A 31 -2.63 -0.77 -10.91
C ASN A 31 -1.57 -1.85 -11.05
N SER A 32 -1.96 -3.13 -11.10
CA SER A 32 -1.00 -4.24 -11.27
C SER A 32 -0.28 -4.18 -12.61
N VAL A 33 -1.00 -3.87 -13.70
CA VAL A 33 -0.41 -3.72 -15.04
C VAL A 33 0.53 -2.52 -15.09
N ILE A 34 0.12 -1.37 -14.56
CA ILE A 34 0.99 -0.17 -14.51
C ILE A 34 2.23 -0.46 -13.68
N SER A 35 2.08 -1.05 -12.49
CA SER A 35 3.22 -1.40 -11.64
C SER A 35 4.18 -2.35 -12.36
N PHE A 36 3.68 -3.37 -13.06
CA PHE A 36 4.52 -4.28 -13.83
C PHE A 36 5.29 -3.56 -14.95
N VAL A 37 4.62 -2.72 -15.75
CA VAL A 37 5.27 -1.96 -16.83
C VAL A 37 6.31 -0.97 -16.28
N LEU A 38 5.96 -0.23 -15.22
CA LEU A 38 6.89 0.68 -14.57
C LEU A 38 8.09 -0.04 -13.97
N SER A 39 7.90 -1.23 -13.39
CA SER A 39 9.00 -2.06 -12.89
C SER A 39 9.95 -2.49 -14.01
N ILE A 40 9.45 -2.85 -15.19
CA ILE A 40 10.30 -3.18 -16.35
C ILE A 40 11.08 -1.94 -16.82
N ILE A 41 10.41 -0.79 -16.94
CA ILE A 41 11.05 0.45 -17.37
C ILE A 41 12.14 0.86 -16.37
N LEU A 42 11.83 0.84 -15.07
CA LEU A 42 12.79 1.17 -14.02
C LEU A 42 13.98 0.22 -14.00
N LEU A 43 13.72 -1.08 -14.19
CA LEU A 43 14.77 -2.09 -14.28
C LEU A 43 15.69 -1.78 -15.47
N HIS A 44 15.13 -1.57 -16.67
CA HIS A 44 15.91 -1.19 -17.86
C HIS A 44 16.69 0.13 -17.70
N LEU A 45 16.13 1.12 -17.00
CA LEU A 45 16.83 2.38 -16.74
C LEU A 45 17.95 2.26 -15.70
N THR A 46 17.87 1.26 -14.81
CA THR A 46 18.82 1.08 -13.71
C THR A 46 19.88 0.03 -14.03
N SER A 47 19.53 -1.01 -14.78
CA SER A 47 20.46 -2.03 -15.27
C SER A 47 20.94 -1.64 -16.67
N ASN A 48 22.25 -1.69 -16.93
CA ASN A 48 22.80 -1.55 -18.30
C ASN A 48 22.50 -2.78 -19.18
N THR A 49 21.42 -3.51 -18.90
CA THR A 49 21.05 -4.75 -19.54
C THR A 49 20.08 -4.45 -20.68
N GLU A 50 20.33 -5.08 -21.82
CA GLU A 50 19.46 -4.99 -22.99
C GLU A 50 18.05 -5.52 -22.67
N LEU A 51 17.02 -4.88 -23.23
CA LEU A 51 15.62 -5.26 -23.01
C LEU A 51 15.34 -6.73 -23.45
N SER A 52 16.09 -7.21 -24.43
CA SER A 52 16.02 -8.59 -24.95
C SER A 52 16.47 -9.62 -23.92
N GLU A 53 17.52 -9.33 -23.15
CA GLU A 53 18.00 -10.21 -22.07
C GLU A 53 17.06 -10.15 -20.86
N LEU A 54 16.48 -8.99 -20.57
CA LEU A 54 15.48 -8.81 -19.50
C LEU A 54 14.20 -9.63 -19.74
N LEU A 55 13.76 -9.75 -20.98
CA LEU A 55 12.59 -10.56 -21.36
C LEU A 55 12.90 -12.06 -21.50
N SER A 56 14.14 -12.49 -21.25
CA SER A 56 14.55 -13.89 -21.33
C SER A 56 13.90 -14.75 -20.24
N ALA A 57 13.88 -16.07 -20.45
CA ALA A 57 13.50 -17.08 -19.44
C ALA A 57 14.68 -17.50 -18.55
N HIS A 58 15.80 -16.79 -18.61
CA HIS A 58 16.98 -17.12 -17.81
C HIS A 58 16.70 -16.94 -16.31
N PRO A 59 16.96 -17.96 -15.45
CA PRO A 59 16.59 -17.92 -14.02
C PRO A 59 17.19 -16.76 -13.22
N ARG A 60 18.36 -16.24 -13.64
CA ARG A 60 19.09 -15.19 -12.91
C ARG A 60 18.87 -13.76 -13.41
N HIS A 61 18.54 -13.57 -14.68
CA HIS A 61 18.52 -12.24 -15.31
C HIS A 61 17.22 -11.96 -16.08
N GLY A 62 16.40 -12.98 -16.30
CA GLY A 62 15.19 -12.89 -17.10
C GLY A 62 13.93 -12.79 -16.25
N ILE A 63 13.02 -11.90 -16.62
CA ILE A 63 11.72 -11.72 -15.96
C ILE A 63 10.87 -13.00 -16.10
N LEU A 64 10.99 -13.74 -17.21
CA LEU A 64 10.29 -15.01 -17.37
C LEU A 64 10.94 -16.15 -16.57
N GLY A 65 12.12 -15.93 -15.99
CA GLY A 65 12.76 -16.82 -15.01
C GLY A 65 11.93 -17.02 -13.74
N LEU A 66 10.93 -16.15 -13.49
CA LEU A 66 9.92 -16.30 -12.42
C LEU A 66 9.13 -17.63 -12.52
N PHE A 67 8.98 -18.16 -13.74
CA PHE A 67 8.30 -19.44 -13.99
C PHE A 67 9.26 -20.64 -13.98
N SER A 68 10.55 -20.45 -13.65
CA SER A 68 11.47 -21.56 -13.52
C SER A 68 11.07 -22.46 -12.35
N THR A 69 11.22 -23.77 -12.54
CA THR A 69 10.87 -24.78 -11.52
C THR A 69 11.68 -24.61 -10.23
N GLU A 70 12.89 -24.06 -10.31
CA GLU A 70 13.79 -23.81 -9.17
C GLU A 70 13.25 -22.75 -8.20
N HIS A 71 12.53 -21.74 -8.71
CA HIS A 71 12.01 -20.63 -7.89
C HIS A 71 10.49 -20.59 -7.81
N PHE A 72 9.78 -21.52 -8.43
CA PHE A 72 8.32 -21.51 -8.54
C PHE A 72 7.61 -21.32 -7.19
N LEU A 73 7.99 -22.07 -6.14
CA LEU A 73 7.39 -21.95 -4.81
C LEU A 73 7.64 -20.58 -4.18
N ASN A 74 8.86 -20.06 -4.31
CA ASN A 74 9.22 -18.73 -3.80
C ASN A 74 8.46 -17.64 -4.57
N THR A 75 8.37 -17.76 -5.90
CA THR A 75 7.60 -16.86 -6.75
C THR A 75 6.12 -16.84 -6.34
N VAL A 76 5.49 -18.01 -6.17
CA VAL A 76 4.08 -18.09 -5.75
C VAL A 76 3.89 -17.48 -4.36
N PHE A 77 4.78 -17.78 -3.41
CA PHE A 77 4.71 -17.24 -2.05
C PHE A 77 4.89 -15.72 -2.00
N LEU A 78 5.77 -15.16 -2.83
CA LEU A 78 5.99 -13.71 -2.89
C LEU A 78 4.89 -12.98 -3.69
N THR A 79 4.38 -13.58 -4.76
CA THR A 79 3.43 -12.89 -5.65
C THR A 79 1.99 -12.96 -5.17
N ALA A 80 1.55 -14.09 -4.59
CA ALA A 80 0.15 -14.28 -4.22
C ALA A 80 -0.21 -13.57 -2.90
N PRO A 81 0.25 -13.99 -1.70
CA PRO A 81 -0.15 -13.34 -0.46
C PRO A 81 0.48 -11.95 -0.31
N ILE A 82 1.77 -11.78 -0.64
CA ILE A 82 2.47 -10.50 -0.42
C ILE A 82 2.14 -9.52 -1.54
N GLY A 83 2.28 -9.90 -2.81
CA GLY A 83 1.92 -9.02 -3.93
C GLY A 83 0.42 -8.75 -4.02
N PHE A 84 -0.36 -9.75 -4.44
CA PHE A 84 -1.79 -9.60 -4.68
C PHE A 84 -2.57 -9.27 -3.40
N GLY A 85 -2.27 -9.93 -2.29
CA GLY A 85 -2.90 -9.65 -1.00
C GLY A 85 -2.70 -8.21 -0.53
N SER A 86 -1.50 -7.65 -0.68
CA SER A 86 -1.26 -6.23 -0.33
C SER A 86 -2.03 -5.29 -1.23
N VAL A 87 -2.06 -5.55 -2.55
CA VAL A 87 -2.78 -4.69 -3.51
C VAL A 87 -4.29 -4.69 -3.25
N CYS A 88 -4.87 -5.87 -3.03
CA CYS A 88 -6.26 -6.01 -2.66
C CYS A 88 -6.56 -5.36 -1.30
N GLY A 89 -5.70 -5.62 -0.30
CA GLY A 89 -5.85 -5.10 1.05
C GLY A 89 -5.89 -3.58 1.09
N TYR A 90 -4.91 -2.90 0.49
CA TYR A 90 -4.92 -1.43 0.49
C TYR A 90 -6.10 -0.89 -0.32
N THR A 91 -6.46 -1.52 -1.44
CA THR A 91 -7.58 -1.09 -2.29
C THR A 91 -8.87 -1.11 -1.49
N ILE A 92 -9.13 -2.19 -0.75
CA ILE A 92 -10.29 -2.31 0.14
C ILE A 92 -10.22 -1.24 1.24
N CYS A 93 -9.08 -1.08 1.91
CA CYS A 93 -8.92 -0.10 2.98
C CYS A 93 -9.21 1.33 2.51
N VAL A 94 -8.72 1.74 1.34
CA VAL A 94 -8.92 3.10 0.79
C VAL A 94 -10.37 3.33 0.34
N LYS A 95 -11.11 2.26 0.02
CA LYS A 95 -12.54 2.35 -0.27
C LYS A 95 -13.37 2.72 0.96
N TYR A 96 -13.03 2.15 2.12
CA TYR A 96 -13.81 2.30 3.35
C TYR A 96 -13.28 3.41 4.28
N PHE A 97 -11.97 3.64 4.29
CA PHE A 97 -11.31 4.58 5.18
C PHE A 97 -10.69 5.74 4.41
N LYS A 98 -10.56 6.89 5.09
CA LYS A 98 -9.85 8.04 4.51
C LYS A 98 -8.36 7.67 4.34
N PRO A 99 -7.70 8.10 3.24
CA PRO A 99 -6.34 7.66 2.92
C PRO A 99 -5.32 7.95 4.02
N HIS A 100 -5.48 9.05 4.76
CA HIS A 100 -4.59 9.39 5.86
C HIS A 100 -4.70 8.41 7.04
N ILE A 101 -5.88 7.82 7.28
CA ILE A 101 -6.05 6.78 8.31
C ILE A 101 -5.31 5.51 7.85
N VAL A 102 -5.47 5.13 6.58
CA VAL A 102 -4.79 3.96 6.00
C VAL A 102 -3.27 4.12 6.07
N GLY A 103 -2.74 5.28 5.65
CA GLY A 103 -1.30 5.57 5.71
C GLY A 103 -0.75 5.58 7.14
N ASN A 104 -1.49 6.09 8.12
CA ASN A 104 -1.08 6.06 9.51
C ASN A 104 -0.96 4.64 10.07
N VAL A 105 -1.88 3.73 9.69
CA VAL A 105 -1.82 2.33 10.12
C VAL A 105 -0.59 1.61 9.53
N PHE A 106 -0.14 1.97 8.32
CA PHE A 106 1.10 1.44 7.76
C PHE A 106 2.36 1.83 8.53
N LEU A 107 2.31 2.83 9.42
CA LEU A 107 3.44 3.11 10.33
C LEU A 107 3.72 1.96 11.33
N ILE A 108 2.76 1.06 11.53
CA ILE A 108 2.93 -0.13 12.38
C ILE A 108 3.59 -1.27 11.60
N GLU A 109 3.55 -1.26 10.26
CA GLU A 109 4.07 -2.34 9.41
C GLU A 109 5.52 -2.72 9.74
N PRO A 110 6.48 -1.78 9.92
CA PRO A 110 7.86 -2.15 10.23
C PRO A 110 7.99 -2.90 11.56
N VAL A 111 7.18 -2.55 12.56
CA VAL A 111 7.18 -3.20 13.88
C VAL A 111 6.68 -4.64 13.75
N ILE A 112 5.59 -4.84 13.03
CA ILE A 112 5.04 -6.19 12.79
C ILE A 112 6.02 -7.01 11.96
N SER A 113 6.57 -6.43 10.89
CA SER A 113 7.52 -7.08 9.99
C SER A 113 8.74 -7.59 10.75
N GLN A 114 9.36 -6.74 11.58
CA GLN A 114 10.53 -7.13 12.36
C GLN A 114 10.20 -8.23 13.39
N LEU A 115 9.04 -8.18 14.04
CA LEU A 115 8.61 -9.24 14.94
C LEU A 115 8.40 -10.58 14.20
N VAL A 116 7.78 -10.55 13.02
CA VAL A 116 7.58 -11.75 12.19
C VAL A 116 8.92 -12.33 11.75
N CYS A 117 9.86 -11.49 11.30
CA CYS A 117 11.21 -11.93 10.92
C CYS A 117 11.99 -12.52 12.09
N TYR A 118 11.87 -11.94 13.29
CA TYR A 118 12.46 -12.49 14.51
C TYR A 118 11.89 -13.89 14.83
N PHE A 119 10.57 -14.06 14.81
CA PHE A 119 9.95 -15.38 15.06
C PHE A 119 10.29 -16.41 13.97
N ALA A 120 10.58 -15.97 12.75
CA ALA A 120 11.07 -16.81 11.68
C ALA A 120 12.58 -17.15 11.80
N GLY A 121 13.27 -16.63 12.82
CA GLY A 121 14.70 -16.82 13.03
C GLY A 121 15.58 -16.11 11.99
N GLN A 122 15.04 -15.12 11.29
CA GLN A 122 15.71 -14.40 10.19
C GLN A 122 16.26 -13.03 10.61
N ASP A 123 15.85 -12.52 11.76
CA ASP A 123 16.23 -11.17 12.24
C ASP A 123 16.34 -11.14 13.78
N GLU A 124 16.90 -10.05 14.31
CA GLU A 124 17.03 -9.80 15.75
C GLU A 124 15.78 -9.10 16.34
N LEU A 125 15.65 -9.15 17.67
CA LEU A 125 14.59 -8.42 18.37
C LEU A 125 14.68 -6.92 18.10
N PRO A 126 13.52 -6.21 18.04
CA PRO A 126 13.52 -4.77 17.89
C PRO A 126 14.39 -4.08 18.95
N GLY A 127 15.21 -3.12 18.52
CA GLY A 127 16.01 -2.32 19.45
C GLY A 127 15.13 -1.42 20.32
N LEU A 128 15.71 -0.87 21.39
CA LEU A 128 15.02 0.04 22.33
C LEU A 128 14.31 1.19 21.61
N PHE A 129 14.96 1.80 20.61
CA PHE A 129 14.38 2.90 19.83
C PHE A 129 13.15 2.48 19.02
N THR A 130 13.09 1.25 18.53
CA THR A 130 11.90 0.72 17.81
C THR A 130 10.72 0.58 18.76
N TYR A 131 10.94 0.11 20.00
CA TYR A 131 9.89 0.06 21.01
C TYR A 131 9.40 1.44 21.42
N VAL A 132 10.30 2.41 21.61
CA VAL A 132 9.93 3.80 21.93
C VAL A 132 9.13 4.41 20.77
N GLY A 133 9.59 4.23 19.53
CA GLY A 133 8.87 4.66 18.35
C GLY A 133 7.47 4.05 18.25
N ALA A 134 7.36 2.73 18.43
CA ALA A 134 6.08 2.02 18.43
C ALA A 134 5.13 2.53 19.53
N LEU A 135 5.66 2.79 20.73
CA LEU A 135 4.90 3.31 21.87
C LEU A 135 4.36 4.73 21.61
N LEU A 136 5.07 5.54 20.81
CA LEU A 136 4.60 6.88 20.42
C LEU A 136 3.61 6.84 19.24
N ILE A 137 3.85 5.94 18.27
CA ILE A 137 3.05 5.80 17.06
C ILE A 137 1.64 5.29 17.38
N LEU A 138 1.51 4.26 18.23
CA LEU A 138 0.21 3.63 18.53
C LEU A 138 -0.83 4.61 19.12
N PRO A 139 -0.52 5.40 20.16
CA PRO A 139 -1.43 6.45 20.65
C PRO A 139 -1.70 7.52 19.60
N GLY A 140 -0.70 7.92 18.83
CA GLY A 140 -0.85 8.92 17.76
C GLY A 140 -1.87 8.50 16.70
N ILE A 141 -1.79 7.25 16.24
CA ILE A 141 -2.75 6.68 15.29
C ILE A 141 -4.16 6.70 15.89
N PHE A 142 -4.32 6.30 17.16
CA PHE A 142 -5.61 6.26 17.83
C PHE A 142 -6.24 7.66 17.96
N ILE A 143 -5.45 8.66 18.35
CA ILE A 143 -5.90 10.06 18.46
C ILE A 143 -6.33 10.59 17.10
N VAL A 144 -5.53 10.39 16.05
CA VAL A 144 -5.85 10.86 14.70
C VAL A 144 -7.09 10.15 14.14
N ALA A 145 -7.23 8.85 14.37
CA ALA A 145 -8.41 8.09 13.96
C ALA A 145 -9.68 8.62 14.63
N ARG A 146 -9.63 8.86 15.95
CA ARG A 146 -10.76 9.44 16.70
C ARG A 146 -11.11 10.84 16.23
N GLY A 147 -10.12 11.73 16.09
CA GLY A 147 -10.34 13.10 15.60
C GLY A 147 -10.96 13.10 14.20
N SER A 148 -10.49 12.22 13.32
CA SER A 148 -11.04 12.06 11.97
C SER A 148 -12.49 11.61 11.96
N PHE A 149 -12.87 10.72 12.89
CA PHE A 149 -14.24 10.25 13.04
C PHE A 149 -15.18 11.37 13.53
N LEU A 150 -14.77 12.13 14.55
CA LEU A 150 -15.53 13.25 15.09
C LEU A 150 -15.76 14.35 14.04
N LEU A 151 -14.70 14.77 13.34
CA LEU A 151 -14.79 15.77 12.28
C LEU A 151 -15.74 15.34 11.14
N THR A 152 -15.76 14.05 10.80
CA THR A 152 -16.67 13.54 9.76
C THR A 152 -18.13 13.65 10.20
N ARG A 153 -18.43 13.33 11.47
CA ARG A 153 -19.79 13.44 12.03
C ARG A 153 -20.29 14.88 12.07
N GLU A 154 -19.43 15.80 12.50
CA GLU A 154 -19.76 17.23 12.57
C GLU A 154 -20.06 17.80 11.16
N GLN A 155 -19.26 17.42 10.17
CA GLN A 155 -19.49 17.78 8.76
C GLN A 155 -20.80 17.21 8.22
N GLU A 156 -21.14 15.96 8.53
CA GLU A 156 -22.40 15.35 8.13
C GLU A 156 -23.61 16.03 8.78
N GLN A 157 -23.54 16.35 10.07
CA GLN A 157 -24.60 17.09 10.77
C GLN A 157 -24.80 18.48 10.16
N THR A 158 -23.72 19.21 9.92
CA THR A 158 -23.77 20.55 9.30
C THR A 158 -24.39 20.50 7.90
N ARG A 159 -24.03 19.49 7.09
CA ARG A 159 -24.64 19.29 5.76
C ARG A 159 -26.12 18.97 5.83
N ARG A 160 -26.55 18.14 6.79
CA ARG A 160 -27.97 17.80 7.00
C ARG A 160 -28.78 19.02 7.42
N ILE A 161 -28.24 19.85 8.31
CA ILE A 161 -28.89 21.09 8.75
C ILE A 161 -29.05 22.04 7.55
N LYS A 162 -27.98 22.26 6.76
CA LYS A 162 -28.05 23.11 5.55
C LYS A 162 -29.08 22.60 4.53
N ALA A 163 -29.07 21.31 4.23
CA ALA A 163 -30.04 20.70 3.30
C ALA A 163 -31.49 20.74 3.82
N ALA A 164 -31.70 20.76 5.14
CA ALA A 164 -33.02 20.93 5.74
C ALA A 164 -33.49 22.40 5.65
N SER A 165 -32.60 23.37 5.90
CA SER A 165 -32.88 24.79 5.74
C SER A 165 -33.24 25.17 4.29
N GLU A 166 -32.55 24.62 3.29
CA GLU A 166 -32.84 24.87 1.87
C GLU A 166 -34.19 24.32 1.41
N LYS A 167 -34.74 23.29 2.07
CA LYS A 167 -36.06 22.74 1.75
C LYS A 167 -37.22 23.53 2.35
N LEU A 168 -36.94 24.44 3.28
CA LEU A 168 -37.93 25.28 3.98
C LEU A 168 -38.14 26.64 3.32
N VAL A 169 -37.27 27.00 2.36
CA VAL A 169 -37.35 28.22 1.53
C VAL A 169 -37.96 27.87 0.18
#